data_AF-A0AA37PJI6-F1
#
_entry.id   AF-A0AA37PJI6-F1
#
_cell.length_a   1.000
_cell.length_b   1.000
_cell.length_c   1.000
_cell.angle_alpha   90.00
_cell.angle_beta   90.00
_cell.angle_gamma   90.00
#
_symmetry.space_group_name_H-M   'P 1'
#
loop_
_entity.id
_entity.type
_entity.pdbx_description
1 polymer ?
#
loop_
_entity_poly.entity_id
_entity_poly.type
_entity_poly.pdbx_seq_one_letter_code
_entity_poly.pdbx_strand_id
1 'polypeptide(L)'
;MTTLKDAVALAAGESGLAVISTVRADTTVQASLVNVGELTHPQTGEAVLGFTTYGKVKLANLRERPQLAVTFRNGWQWATVEGRAELAGPDDTQPWLADAEQLRLLLREVFTAAGGTHDDWDEYDRVMAKERRAVVLIPPTRVYSNG
;
A
#
# COMPACT_ATOMS: atom_id res chain seq x y z
N MET A 1 -0.55 -21.15 -10.96
CA MET A 1 -1.32 -19.89 -10.81
C MET A 1 -0.60 -19.07 -9.77
N THR A 2 -0.19 -17.86 -10.14
CA THR A 2 0.62 -16.99 -9.29
C THR A 2 -0.19 -16.49 -8.11
N THR A 3 0.35 -16.66 -6.91
CA THR A 3 -0.29 -16.21 -5.67
C THR A 3 0.16 -14.81 -5.29
N LEU A 4 -0.54 -14.16 -4.36
CA LEU A 4 -0.10 -12.87 -3.78
C LEU A 4 1.32 -12.98 -3.20
N LYS A 5 1.58 -14.06 -2.47
CA LYS A 5 2.87 -14.32 -1.84
C LYS A 5 4.00 -14.47 -2.87
N ASP A 6 3.74 -15.15 -3.99
CA ASP A 6 4.71 -15.26 -5.09
C ASP A 6 5.04 -13.89 -5.68
N ALA A 7 4.04 -13.01 -5.80
CA ALA A 7 4.24 -11.66 -6.31
C ALA A 7 5.09 -10.80 -5.37
N VAL A 8 4.78 -10.80 -4.08
CA VAL A 8 5.50 -10.02 -3.05
C VAL A 8 6.94 -10.51 -2.91
N ALA A 9 7.18 -11.83 -3.01
CA ALA A 9 8.51 -12.42 -2.92
C ALA A 9 9.50 -11.87 -3.97
N LEU A 10 9.01 -11.38 -5.11
CA LEU A 10 9.86 -10.76 -6.13
C LEU A 10 10.58 -9.50 -5.63
N ALA A 11 10.00 -8.76 -4.68
CA ALA A 11 10.58 -7.52 -4.16
C ALA A 11 11.31 -7.68 -2.82
N ALA A 12 11.52 -8.93 -2.35
CA ALA A 12 12.17 -9.19 -1.07
C ALA A 12 13.60 -8.59 -0.98
N GLY A 13 14.33 -8.58 -2.10
CA GLY A 13 15.69 -8.00 -2.16
C GLY A 13 15.73 -6.47 -2.25
N GLU A 14 14.58 -5.81 -2.46
CA GLU A 14 14.48 -4.35 -2.63
C GLU A 14 13.50 -3.74 -1.62
N SER A 15 13.32 -4.37 -0.45
CA SER A 15 12.42 -3.88 0.61
C SER A 15 11.00 -3.59 0.09
N GLY A 16 10.40 -4.53 -0.63
CA GLY A 16 9.02 -4.38 -1.12
C GLY A 16 8.83 -3.30 -2.20
N LEU A 17 9.91 -2.83 -2.84
CA LEU A 17 9.83 -1.83 -3.90
C LEU A 17 8.95 -2.33 -5.06
N ALA A 18 7.91 -1.56 -5.39
CA ALA A 18 6.96 -1.86 -6.44
C ALA A 18 6.56 -0.61 -7.23
N VAL A 19 6.09 -0.82 -8.46
CA VAL A 19 5.42 0.21 -9.25
C VAL A 19 3.93 0.14 -8.95
N ILE A 20 3.34 1.26 -8.53
CA ILE A 20 1.88 1.40 -8.47
C ILE A 20 1.39 2.22 -9.65
N SER A 21 0.29 1.78 -10.25
CA SER A 21 -0.42 2.47 -11.34
C SER A 21 -1.82 2.85 -10.88
N THR A 22 -2.14 4.15 -10.90
CA THR A 22 -3.46 4.70 -10.52
C THR A 22 -4.10 5.43 -11.71
N VAL A 23 -5.40 5.70 -11.61
CA VAL A 23 -6.17 6.36 -12.67
C VAL A 23 -6.35 7.85 -12.36
N ARG A 24 -5.98 8.73 -13.31
CA ARG A 24 -6.11 10.19 -13.20
C ARG A 24 -7.53 10.68 -13.49
N ALA A 25 -7.75 11.96 -13.20
CA ALA A 25 -8.91 12.77 -13.56
C ALA A 25 -9.36 12.59 -15.04
N ASP A 26 -8.40 12.61 -15.96
CA ASP A 26 -8.56 12.51 -17.41
C ASP A 26 -8.57 11.08 -17.94
N THR A 27 -8.73 10.08 -17.06
CA THR A 27 -8.72 8.63 -17.35
C THR A 27 -7.39 8.06 -17.81
N THR A 28 -6.31 8.85 -17.81
CA THR A 28 -4.96 8.36 -18.08
C THR A 28 -4.35 7.67 -16.85
N VAL A 29 -3.28 6.90 -17.05
CA VAL A 29 -2.58 6.18 -15.97
C VAL A 29 -1.41 7.00 -15.41
N GLN A 30 -1.32 7.05 -14.08
CA GLN A 30 -0.18 7.58 -13.34
C GLN A 30 0.59 6.44 -12.68
N ALA A 31 1.88 6.31 -12.98
CA ALA A 31 2.77 5.36 -12.32
C ALA A 31 3.69 6.07 -11.30
N SER A 32 3.98 5.40 -10.18
CA SER A 32 5.00 5.83 -9.21
C SER A 32 5.62 4.64 -8.50
N LEU A 33 6.87 4.77 -8.05
CA LEU A 33 7.53 3.79 -7.19
C LEU A 33 7.15 4.02 -5.72
N VAL A 34 6.84 2.94 -5.01
CA VAL A 34 6.57 2.92 -3.57
C VAL A 34 7.06 1.60 -2.96
N ASN A 35 7.30 1.57 -1.66
CA ASN A 35 7.48 0.33 -0.93
C ASN A 35 6.11 -0.20 -0.50
N VAL A 36 5.85 -1.47 -0.78
CA VAL A 36 4.58 -2.16 -0.51
C VAL A 36 4.87 -3.41 0.31
N GLY A 37 4.10 -3.62 1.36
CA GLY A 37 4.15 -4.82 2.20
C GLY A 37 2.89 -5.67 2.08
N GLU A 38 3.02 -6.97 2.35
CA GLU A 38 1.87 -7.85 2.63
C GLU A 38 1.53 -7.77 4.13
N LEU A 39 0.24 -7.60 4.45
CA LEU A 39 -0.25 -7.56 5.82
C LEU A 39 -1.62 -8.21 5.93
N THR A 40 -2.10 -8.38 7.16
CA THR A 40 -3.44 -8.90 7.45
C THR A 40 -4.41 -7.72 7.59
N HIS A 41 -5.52 -7.76 6.86
CA HIS A 41 -6.52 -6.70 6.93
C HIS A 41 -7.12 -6.61 8.35
N PRO A 42 -7.11 -5.44 9.01
CA PRO A 42 -7.55 -5.31 10.41
C PRO A 42 -9.01 -5.74 10.65
N GLN A 43 -9.89 -5.53 9.66
CA GLN A 43 -11.30 -5.91 9.77
C GLN A 43 -11.62 -7.35 9.35
N THR A 44 -11.02 -7.85 8.27
CA THR A 44 -11.45 -9.11 7.63
C THR A 44 -10.52 -10.28 7.95
N GLY A 45 -9.29 -10.01 8.39
CA GLY A 45 -8.27 -11.04 8.60
C GLY A 45 -7.68 -11.59 7.30
N GLU A 46 -8.03 -11.02 6.14
CA GLU A 46 -7.53 -11.48 4.83
C GLU A 46 -6.16 -10.86 4.49
N ALA A 47 -5.37 -11.55 3.66
CA ALA A 47 -4.10 -11.02 3.18
C ALA A 47 -4.33 -9.88 2.17
N VAL A 48 -3.71 -8.73 2.41
CA VAL A 48 -3.80 -7.53 1.58
C VAL A 48 -2.42 -6.93 1.34
N LEU A 49 -2.29 -6.10 0.31
CA LEU A 49 -1.12 -5.24 0.17
C LEU A 49 -1.36 -3.91 0.89
N GLY A 50 -0.28 -3.32 1.40
CA GLY A 50 -0.32 -2.03 2.08
C GLY A 50 0.86 -1.14 1.69
N PHE A 51 0.59 0.14 1.50
CA PHE A 51 1.63 1.17 1.45
C PHE A 51 1.16 2.45 2.14
N THR A 52 2.10 3.28 2.57
CA THR A 52 1.78 4.61 3.14
C THR A 52 1.97 5.69 2.10
N THR A 53 1.13 6.71 2.12
CA THR A 53 1.29 7.86 1.24
C THR A 53 0.74 9.14 1.84
N TYR A 54 1.12 10.25 1.24
CA TYR A 54 0.66 11.59 1.59
C TYR A 54 0.53 12.42 0.32
N GLY A 55 -0.06 13.60 0.47
CA GLY A 55 -0.22 14.56 -0.61
C GLY A 55 -1.50 14.37 -1.41
N LYS A 56 -1.91 15.45 -2.06
CA LYS A 56 -3.28 15.61 -2.55
C LYS A 56 -3.57 14.80 -3.81
N VAL A 57 -2.61 14.71 -4.74
CA VAL A 57 -2.87 14.17 -6.08
C VAL A 57 -3.16 12.67 -6.04
N LYS A 58 -2.27 11.86 -5.44
CA LYS A 58 -2.44 10.41 -5.38
C LYS A 58 -3.68 10.02 -4.56
N LEU A 59 -3.89 10.67 -3.40
CA LEU A 59 -5.06 10.42 -2.55
C LEU A 59 -6.37 10.83 -3.24
N ALA A 60 -6.42 11.98 -3.90
CA ALA A 60 -7.62 12.39 -4.65
C ALA A 60 -7.96 11.40 -5.78
N ASN A 61 -6.95 10.93 -6.51
CA ASN A 61 -7.16 9.89 -7.53
C ASN A 61 -7.73 8.62 -6.88
N LEU A 62 -7.16 8.12 -5.79
CA LEU A 62 -7.61 6.88 -5.15
C LEU A 62 -9.01 6.98 -4.52
N ARG A 63 -9.39 8.15 -3.96
CA ARG A 63 -10.75 8.37 -3.43
C ARG A 63 -11.82 8.26 -4.50
N GLU A 64 -11.59 8.90 -5.64
CA GLU A 64 -12.56 8.93 -6.75
C GLU A 64 -12.49 7.67 -7.62
N ARG A 65 -11.28 7.12 -7.79
CA ARG A 65 -10.94 6.01 -8.69
C ARG A 65 -10.00 5.05 -7.95
N PRO A 66 -10.56 4.16 -7.12
CA PRO A 66 -9.76 3.31 -6.26
C PRO A 66 -9.08 2.17 -7.02
N GLN A 67 -9.31 1.99 -8.32
CA GLN A 67 -8.63 0.95 -9.10
C GLN A 67 -7.13 1.24 -9.20
N LEU A 68 -6.33 0.24 -8.83
CA LEU A 68 -4.88 0.30 -8.99
C LEU A 68 -4.28 -1.07 -9.26
N ALA A 69 -3.10 -1.04 -9.86
CA ALA A 69 -2.24 -2.20 -10.06
C ALA A 69 -0.91 -1.98 -9.33
N VAL A 70 -0.43 -3.02 -8.64
CA VAL A 70 0.87 -3.08 -7.99
C VAL A 70 1.72 -4.10 -8.71
N THR A 71 2.82 -3.67 -9.33
CA THR A 71 3.75 -4.55 -10.04
C THR A 71 5.05 -4.68 -9.28
N PHE A 72 5.36 -5.90 -8.87
CA PHE A 72 6.63 -6.31 -8.28
C PHE A 72 7.52 -6.91 -9.36
N ARG A 73 8.85 -6.71 -9.27
CA ARG A 73 9.79 -7.23 -10.27
C ARG A 73 11.15 -7.61 -9.69
N ASN A 74 11.72 -8.69 -10.21
CA ASN A 74 13.12 -9.07 -10.00
C ASN A 74 13.77 -9.39 -11.36
N GLY A 75 14.59 -8.47 -11.86
CA GLY A 75 15.09 -8.55 -13.24
C GLY A 75 13.92 -8.60 -14.25
N TRP A 76 13.86 -9.66 -15.05
CA TRP A 76 12.80 -9.89 -16.03
C TRP A 76 11.55 -10.58 -15.45
N GLN A 77 11.62 -11.14 -14.24
CA GLN A 77 10.47 -11.77 -13.59
C GLN A 77 9.58 -10.68 -12.99
N TRP A 78 8.28 -10.75 -13.23
CA TRP A 78 7.33 -9.80 -12.66
C TRP A 78 6.00 -10.45 -12.34
N ALA A 79 5.32 -9.86 -11.36
CA ALA A 79 3.93 -10.18 -11.05
C ALA A 79 3.18 -8.89 -10.72
N THR A 80 1.92 -8.82 -11.14
CA THR A 80 1.04 -7.69 -10.88
C THR A 80 -0.15 -8.16 -10.05
N VAL A 81 -0.49 -7.36 -9.04
CA VAL A 81 -1.66 -7.51 -8.18
C VAL A 81 -2.59 -6.33 -8.48
N GLU A 82 -3.79 -6.61 -8.97
CA GLU A 82 -4.85 -5.61 -9.14
C GLU A 82 -5.74 -5.59 -7.90
N GLY A 83 -6.21 -4.42 -7.51
CA GLY A 83 -7.17 -4.29 -6.42
C GLY A 83 -7.91 -2.96 -6.44
N ARG A 84 -8.67 -2.74 -5.36
CA ARG A 84 -9.32 -1.46 -5.08
C ARG A 84 -8.74 -0.91 -3.79
N ALA A 85 -8.25 0.32 -3.83
CA ALA A 85 -7.71 1.00 -2.67
C ALA A 85 -8.79 1.23 -1.62
N GLU A 86 -8.48 0.83 -0.40
CA GLU A 86 -9.16 1.24 0.82
C GLU A 86 -8.23 2.18 1.58
N LEU A 87 -8.67 3.41 1.79
CA LEU A 87 -7.87 4.45 2.43
C LEU A 87 -8.18 4.52 3.92
N ALA A 88 -7.15 4.50 4.75
CA ALA A 88 -7.25 4.64 6.19
C ALA A 88 -6.29 5.74 6.65
N GLY A 89 -6.81 6.85 7.16
CA GLY A 89 -5.98 8.00 7.51
C GLY A 89 -6.76 9.11 8.22
N PRO A 90 -6.09 10.23 8.57
CA PRO A 90 -6.72 11.32 9.30
C PRO A 90 -7.85 12.00 8.53
N ASP A 91 -7.84 11.88 7.20
CA ASP A 91 -8.85 12.40 6.27
C ASP A 91 -9.72 11.28 5.66
N ASP A 92 -9.46 10.02 6.01
CA ASP A 92 -10.07 8.82 5.43
C ASP A 92 -10.46 7.85 6.56
N THR A 93 -11.60 8.13 7.19
CA THR A 93 -12.09 7.33 8.34
C THR A 93 -12.63 5.98 7.88
N GLN A 94 -12.33 4.93 8.64
CA GLN A 94 -12.90 3.60 8.43
C GLN A 94 -13.71 3.15 9.65
N PRO A 95 -14.81 2.38 9.49
CA PRO A 95 -15.59 1.88 10.62
C PRO A 95 -14.79 1.03 11.59
N TRP A 96 -13.74 0.35 11.09
CA TRP A 96 -12.84 -0.49 11.87
C TRP A 96 -11.63 0.25 12.45
N LEU A 97 -11.44 1.53 12.09
CA LEU A 97 -10.37 2.38 12.58
C LEU A 97 -10.94 3.33 13.64
N ALA A 98 -10.88 2.90 14.90
CA ALA A 98 -11.58 3.54 16.02
C ALA A 98 -10.95 4.87 16.44
N ASP A 99 -9.62 4.98 16.38
CA ASP A 99 -8.89 6.15 16.89
C ASP A 99 -7.53 6.35 16.20
N ALA A 100 -6.86 7.45 16.60
CA ALA A 100 -5.54 7.83 16.09
C ALA A 100 -4.43 6.85 16.53
N GLU A 101 -4.61 6.14 17.65
CA GLU A 101 -3.64 5.18 18.17
C GLU A 101 -3.60 3.93 17.28
N GLN A 102 -4.77 3.42 16.87
CA GLN A 102 -4.86 2.34 15.90
C GLN A 102 -4.25 2.73 14.54
N LEU A 103 -4.48 3.97 14.08
CA LEU A 103 -3.87 4.46 12.84
C LEU A 103 -2.34 4.51 12.94
N ARG A 104 -1.82 5.00 14.07
CA ARG A 104 -0.37 5.06 14.36
C ARG A 104 0.26 3.67 14.28
N LEU A 105 -0.36 2.68 14.93
CA LEU A 105 0.11 1.29 14.89
C LEU A 105 0.04 0.69 13.47
N LEU A 106 -1.05 0.96 12.73
CA LEU A 106 -1.20 0.48 11.35
C LEU A 106 -0.13 1.08 10.41
N LEU A 107 0.21 2.35 10.58
CA LEU A 107 1.29 2.99 9.81
C LEU A 107 2.63 2.28 10.03
N ARG A 108 2.97 1.97 11.30
CA ARG A 108 4.19 1.21 11.65
C ARG A 108 4.17 -0.21 11.07
N GLU A 109 3.02 -0.88 11.15
CA GLU A 109 2.84 -2.23 10.59
C GLU A 109 3.11 -2.24 9.08
N VAL A 110 2.49 -1.32 8.34
CA VAL A 110 2.67 -1.19 6.89
C VAL A 110 4.12 -0.86 6.54
N PHE A 111 4.76 0.04 7.28
CA PHE A 111 6.17 0.38 7.05
C PHE A 111 7.09 -0.82 7.26
N THR A 112 6.87 -1.58 8.32
CA THR A 112 7.65 -2.79 8.63
C THR A 112 7.41 -3.88 7.60
N ALA A 113 6.15 -4.11 7.21
CA ALA A 113 5.77 -5.06 6.16
C ALA A 113 6.39 -4.70 4.80
N ALA A 114 6.55 -3.41 4.53
CA ALA A 114 7.24 -2.89 3.35
C ALA A 114 8.78 -2.86 3.49
N GLY A 115 9.35 -3.61 4.44
CA GLY A 115 10.80 -3.75 4.62
C GLY A 115 11.49 -2.56 5.30
N GLY A 116 10.72 -1.60 5.82
CA GLY A 116 11.26 -0.46 6.56
C GLY A 116 11.76 -0.85 7.95
N THR A 117 12.91 -0.31 8.34
CA THR A 117 13.43 -0.37 9.70
C THR A 117 13.58 1.04 10.26
N HIS A 118 13.34 1.22 11.56
CA HIS A 118 13.47 2.53 12.21
C HIS A 118 14.00 2.36 13.63
N ASP A 119 14.98 3.20 13.99
CA ASP A 119 15.61 3.16 15.32
C ASP A 119 14.89 4.07 16.34
N ASP A 120 14.17 5.09 15.85
CA ASP A 120 13.39 6.03 16.67
C ASP A 120 11.91 6.05 16.24
N TRP A 121 11.12 5.16 16.80
CA TRP A 121 9.73 5.05 16.40
C TRP A 121 8.85 6.22 16.86
N ASP A 122 9.28 7.00 17.85
CA ASP A 122 8.52 8.17 18.32
C ASP A 122 8.67 9.31 17.30
N GLU A 123 9.86 9.45 16.72
CA GLU A 123 10.08 10.37 15.60
C GLU A 123 9.25 9.97 14.38
N TYR A 124 9.24 8.67 14.05
CA TYR A 124 8.43 8.14 12.96
C TYR A 124 6.96 8.54 13.14
N ASP A 125 6.37 8.28 14.30
CA ASP A 125 4.96 8.60 14.57
C ASP A 125 4.67 10.10 14.44
N ARG A 126 5.57 10.93 14.98
CA ARG A 126 5.46 12.38 14.92
C ARG A 126 5.45 12.88 13.47
N VAL A 127 6.33 12.34 12.63
CA VAL A 127 6.41 12.68 11.20
C VAL A 127 5.15 12.21 10.48
N MET A 128 4.71 10.97 10.68
CA MET A 128 3.53 10.42 10.01
C MET A 128 2.27 11.23 10.33
N ALA A 129 2.09 11.61 11.60
CA ALA A 129 0.99 12.45 12.05
C ALA A 129 1.06 13.86 11.46
N LYS A 130 2.25 14.49 11.49
CA LYS A 130 2.46 15.84 10.94
C LYS A 130 2.18 15.90 9.44
N GLU A 131 2.60 14.89 8.70
CA GLU A 131 2.39 14.78 7.25
C GLU A 131 0.98 14.29 6.87
N ARG A 132 0.15 13.97 7.87
CA ARG A 132 -1.20 13.42 7.70
C ARG A 132 -1.21 12.20 6.77
N ARG A 133 -0.25 11.30 6.96
CA ARG A 133 -0.12 10.11 6.12
C ARG A 133 -1.34 9.22 6.25
N ALA A 134 -1.72 8.66 5.11
CA ALA A 134 -2.75 7.64 5.01
C ALA A 134 -2.10 6.30 4.64
N VAL A 135 -2.72 5.24 5.12
CA VAL A 135 -2.50 3.87 4.68
C VAL A 135 -3.42 3.60 3.50
N VAL A 136 -2.87 2.94 2.48
CA VAL A 136 -3.63 2.39 1.36
C VAL A 136 -3.58 0.88 1.47
N LEU A 137 -4.71 0.26 1.83
CA LEU A 137 -4.89 -1.18 1.79
C LEU A 137 -5.44 -1.60 0.43
N ILE A 138 -4.99 -2.74 -0.08
CA ILE A 138 -5.34 -3.22 -1.42
C ILE A 138 -5.69 -4.71 -1.32
N PRO A 139 -6.97 -5.04 -1.09
CA PRO A 139 -7.45 -6.40 -1.24
C PRO A 139 -7.25 -6.88 -2.70
N PRO A 140 -6.58 -8.02 -2.91
CA PRO A 140 -6.28 -8.51 -4.25
C PRO A 140 -7.55 -8.98 -4.95
N THR A 141 -7.76 -8.50 -6.18
CA THR A 141 -8.85 -8.91 -7.07
C THR A 141 -8.37 -9.79 -8.22
N ARG A 142 -7.10 -9.62 -8.62
CA ARG A 142 -6.44 -10.44 -9.63
C ARG A 142 -4.93 -10.45 -9.40
N VAL A 143 -4.30 -11.58 -9.68
CA VAL A 143 -2.84 -11.74 -9.70
C VAL A 143 -2.42 -12.40 -11.00
N TYR A 144 -1.41 -11.85 -11.66
CA TYR A 144 -0.85 -12.41 -12.90
C TYR A 144 0.64 -12.08 -13.07
N SER A 145 1.34 -12.86 -13.87
CA SER A 145 2.80 -12.79 -14.08
C SER A 145 3.19 -13.17 -15.50
N ASN A 146 4.49 -13.10 -15.81
CA ASN A 146 5.07 -13.62 -17.06
C ASN A 146 5.57 -15.06 -16.98
N GLY A 147 5.16 -15.80 -15.95
CA GLY A 147 5.35 -17.25 -15.78
C GLY A 147 4.09 -17.89 -15.24
#